data_AF-A0A7X9CG18-F1
#
_entry.id   AF-A0A7X9CG18-F1
#
_cell.length_a   1.000
_cell.length_b   1.000
_cell.length_c   1.000
_cell.angle_alpha   90.00
_cell.angle_beta   90.00
_cell.angle_gamma   90.00
#
_symmetry.space_group_name_H-M   'P 1'
#
loop_
_entity.id
_entity.type
_entity.pdbx_description
1 polymer ?
#
loop_
_entity_poly.entity_id
_entity_poly.type
_entity_poly.pdbx_seq_one_letter_code
_entity_poly.pdbx_strand_id
1 'polypeptide(L)'
;MKQSNNLLLIILAIVIMIVPLFIQKGAEFEGADDQAEDVIGEINPDYEPWFEALWEPPSGEIESLLFSIQVAIGAGLIGYIFGGMKEKKKIASNR
;
A
#
# COMPACT_ATOMS: atom_id res chain seq x y z
N MET A 1 -2.94 -25.44 4.28
CA MET A 1 -3.66 -24.82 3.15
C MET A 1 -3.05 -25.36 1.87
N LYS A 2 -3.85 -25.98 1.01
CA LYS A 2 -3.41 -26.68 -0.22
C LYS A 2 -2.69 -25.65 -1.11
N GLN A 3 -1.42 -25.87 -1.47
CA GLN A 3 -0.58 -24.86 -2.14
C GLN A 3 -1.22 -24.22 -3.39
N SER A 4 -2.11 -24.97 -4.05
CA SER A 4 -2.94 -24.52 -5.18
C SER A 4 -3.76 -23.26 -4.89
N ASN A 5 -4.30 -23.11 -3.67
CA ASN A 5 -5.14 -21.96 -3.32
C ASN A 5 -4.32 -20.69 -3.08
N ASN A 6 -3.11 -20.82 -2.53
CA ASN A 6 -2.25 -19.65 -2.27
C ASN A 6 -1.72 -19.05 -3.57
N LEU A 7 -1.38 -19.89 -4.55
CA LEU A 7 -0.97 -19.42 -5.88
C LEU A 7 -2.10 -18.64 -6.55
N LEU A 8 -3.34 -19.13 -6.46
CA LEU A 8 -4.52 -18.46 -7.00
C LEU A 8 -4.77 -17.11 -6.32
N LEU A 9 -4.60 -17.02 -5.00
CA LEU A 9 -4.70 -15.75 -4.27
C LEU A 9 -3.62 -14.74 -4.68
N ILE A 10 -2.38 -15.19 -4.90
CA ILE A 10 -1.29 -14.32 -5.37
C ILE A 10 -1.60 -13.80 -6.78
N ILE A 11 -2.04 -14.68 -7.69
CA ILE A 11 -2.43 -14.29 -9.05
C ILE A 11 -3.58 -13.28 -8.99
N LEU A 12 -4.60 -13.52 -8.16
CA LEU A 12 -5.72 -12.60 -7.99
C LEU A 12 -5.25 -11.22 -7.48
N ALA A 13 -4.36 -11.18 -6.49
CA ALA A 13 -3.80 -9.93 -5.97
C ALA A 13 -3.03 -9.16 -7.07
N ILE A 14 -2.21 -9.85 -7.87
CA ILE A 14 -1.49 -9.26 -9.00
C ILE A 14 -2.48 -8.72 -10.04
N VAL A 15 -3.54 -9.46 -10.37
CA VAL A 15 -4.58 -9.02 -11.31
C VAL A 15 -5.27 -7.76 -10.80
N ILE A 16 -5.67 -7.71 -9.53
CA ILE A 16 -6.32 -6.52 -8.94
C ILE A 16 -5.39 -5.30 -8.98
N MET A 17 -4.09 -5.48 -8.77
CA MET A 17 -3.10 -4.39 -8.84
C MET A 17 -2.85 -3.90 -10.26
N ILE A 18 -2.82 -4.81 -11.24
CA ILE A 18 -2.43 -4.49 -12.62
C ILE A 18 -3.62 -3.99 -13.46
N VAL A 19 -4.81 -4.53 -13.27
CA VAL A 19 -6.00 -4.20 -14.08
C VAL A 19 -6.30 -2.69 -14.14
N PRO A 20 -6.27 -1.93 -13.02
CA PRO A 20 -6.52 -0.49 -13.04
C PRO A 20 -5.54 0.28 -13.94
N LEU A 21 -4.28 -0.15 -14.03
CA LEU A 21 -3.24 0.49 -14.85
C LEU A 21 -3.57 0.42 -16.36
N PHE A 22 -4.37 -0.56 -16.78
CA PHE A 22 -4.75 -0.73 -18.18
C PHE A 22 -6.12 -0.12 -18.52
N ILE A 23 -7.04 -0.10 -17.55
CA ILE A 23 -8.39 0.47 -17.73
C ILE A 23 -8.33 2.00 -17.62
N GLN A 24 -7.65 2.51 -16.60
CA GLN A 24 -7.59 3.94 -16.29
C GLN A 24 -6.26 4.54 -16.78
N LYS A 25 -6.06 4.55 -18.09
CA LYS A 25 -4.84 5.06 -18.71
C LYS A 25 -4.74 6.57 -18.48
N GLY A 26 -3.75 6.99 -17.70
CA GLY A 26 -3.54 8.40 -17.35
C GLY A 26 -4.25 8.85 -16.09
N ALA A 27 -4.76 7.94 -15.25
CA ALA A 27 -5.11 8.32 -13.88
C ALA A 27 -3.86 8.71 -13.10
N GLU A 28 -3.96 9.86 -12.45
CA GLU A 28 -3.07 10.26 -11.37
C GLU A 28 -3.51 9.47 -10.14
N PHE A 29 -2.69 8.50 -9.74
CA PHE A 29 -2.93 7.68 -8.54
C PHE A 29 -2.53 8.50 -7.30
N GLU A 30 -3.19 9.63 -7.13
CA GLU A 30 -2.98 10.58 -6.04
C GLU A 30 -3.58 10.11 -4.72
N GLY A 31 -3.30 10.87 -3.66
CA GLY A 31 -3.83 10.63 -2.34
C GLY A 31 -5.35 10.70 -2.34
N ALA A 32 -5.98 9.89 -1.50
CA ALA A 32 -7.42 9.98 -1.27
C ALA A 32 -7.80 11.32 -0.61
N ASP A 33 -6.88 11.91 0.15
CA ASP A 33 -7.09 13.16 0.89
C ASP A 33 -7.16 14.37 -0.07
N ASP A 34 -6.30 14.41 -1.10
CA ASP A 34 -6.32 15.46 -2.13
C ASP A 34 -7.68 15.50 -2.86
N GLN A 35 -8.16 14.33 -3.27
CA GLN A 35 -9.47 14.20 -3.93
C GLN A 35 -10.63 14.57 -3.00
N ALA A 36 -10.48 14.37 -1.69
CA ALA A 36 -11.50 14.72 -0.72
C ALA A 36 -11.58 16.23 -0.51
N GLU A 37 -10.44 16.94 -0.49
CA GLU A 37 -10.40 18.39 -0.33
C GLU A 37 -11.12 19.10 -1.47
N ASP A 38 -10.88 18.69 -2.72
CA ASP A 38 -11.57 19.24 -3.90
C ASP A 38 -13.10 19.11 -3.78
N VAL A 39 -13.57 17.93 -3.40
CA VAL A 39 -15.01 17.66 -3.24
C VAL A 39 -15.61 18.46 -2.07
N ILE A 40 -14.87 18.63 -0.98
CA ILE A 40 -15.34 19.43 0.16
C ILE A 40 -15.48 20.89 -0.24
N GLY A 41 -14.52 21.44 -0.99
CA GLY A 41 -14.59 22.80 -1.52
C GLY A 41 -15.79 23.04 -2.44
N GLU A 42 -16.18 22.03 -3.23
CA GLU A 42 -17.39 22.10 -4.05
C GLU A 42 -18.70 22.06 -3.24
N ILE A 43 -18.75 21.21 -2.20
CA ILE A 43 -19.98 21.01 -1.39
C ILE A 43 -20.19 22.15 -0.40
N ASN A 44 -19.11 22.66 0.21
CA ASN A 44 -19.16 23.72 1.21
C ASN A 44 -17.99 24.70 1.01
N PRO A 45 -18.21 25.78 0.25
CA PRO A 45 -17.18 26.78 -0.05
C PRO A 45 -16.64 27.51 1.18
N ASP A 46 -17.41 27.54 2.28
CA ASP A 46 -17.06 28.19 3.53
C ASP A 46 -16.38 27.23 4.53
N TYR A 47 -16.03 26.01 4.10
CA TYR A 47 -15.35 25.04 4.95
C TYR A 47 -13.89 25.42 5.20
N GLU A 48 -13.52 25.56 6.48
CA GLU A 48 -12.12 25.67 6.89
C GLU A 48 -11.62 24.31 7.41
N PRO A 49 -10.45 23.81 6.92
CA PRO A 49 -9.80 22.63 7.47
C PRO A 49 -9.55 22.79 8.97
N TRP A 50 -9.98 21.81 9.77
CA TRP A 50 -9.75 21.78 11.22
C TRP A 50 -8.34 21.27 11.59
N PHE A 51 -7.59 20.78 10.61
CA PHE A 51 -6.23 20.28 10.76
C PHE A 51 -5.42 20.57 9.51
N GLU A 52 -4.17 20.99 9.70
CA GLU A 52 -3.19 21.18 8.63
C GLU A 52 -1.98 20.28 8.92
N ALA A 53 -1.37 19.75 7.86
CA ALA A 53 -0.17 18.95 7.99
C ALA A 53 0.96 19.78 8.61
N LEU A 54 1.57 19.29 9.70
CA LEU A 54 2.70 19.96 10.35
C LEU A 54 3.93 20.05 9.44
N TRP A 55 4.01 19.16 8.46
CA TRP A 55 5.06 19.11 7.46
C TRP A 55 4.56 18.37 6.22
N GLU A 56 4.81 18.95 5.06
CA GLU A 56 4.54 18.36 3.76
C GLU A 56 5.87 18.13 3.01
N PRO A 57 6.04 16.99 2.31
CA PRO A 57 7.23 16.75 1.50
C PRO A 57 7.42 17.87 0.46
N PRO A 58 8.65 18.38 0.27
CA PRO A 58 8.89 19.47 -0.68
C PRO A 58 8.75 19.05 -2.16
N SER A 59 8.53 17.76 -2.44
CA SER A 59 8.13 17.25 -3.75
C SER A 59 7.42 15.90 -3.62
N GLY A 60 6.52 15.60 -4.57
CA GLY A 60 5.85 14.28 -4.66
C GLY A 60 6.82 13.12 -4.91
N GLU A 61 8.02 13.39 -5.46
CA GLU A 61 9.07 12.38 -5.58
C GLU A 61 9.61 11.96 -4.20
N ILE A 62 9.78 12.92 -3.29
CA ILE A 62 10.24 12.66 -1.93
C ILE A 62 9.15 11.95 -1.14
N GLU A 63 7.89 12.33 -1.33
CA GLU A 63 6.74 11.61 -0.77
C GLU A 63 6.74 10.13 -1.20
N SER A 64 6.82 9.89 -2.51
CA SER A 64 6.88 8.54 -3.10
C SER A 64 8.07 7.72 -2.58
N LEU A 65 9.22 8.37 -2.41
CA LEU A 65 10.42 7.76 -1.83
C LEU A 65 10.18 7.33 -0.37
N LEU A 66 9.59 8.20 0.45
CA LEU A 66 9.29 7.91 1.85
C LEU A 66 8.28 6.76 1.97
N PHE A 67 7.25 6.72 1.13
CA PHE A 67 6.32 5.58 1.06
C PHE A 67 7.01 4.28 0.62
N SER A 68 7.88 4.35 -0.39
CA SER A 68 8.61 3.18 -0.89
C SER A 68 9.53 2.58 0.17
N ILE A 69 10.18 3.40 0.99
CA ILE A 69 11.02 2.94 2.11
C ILE A 69 10.15 2.25 3.17
N GLN A 70 9.00 2.82 3.52
CA GLN A 70 8.06 2.19 4.46
C GLN A 70 7.60 0.82 3.96
N VAL A 71 7.27 0.71 2.68
CA VAL A 71 6.91 -0.57 2.03
C VAL A 71 8.06 -1.57 2.09
N ALA A 72 9.29 -1.14 1.79
CA ALA A 72 10.46 -2.02 1.84
C ALA A 72 10.73 -2.56 3.25
N ILE A 73 10.64 -1.70 4.27
CA ILE A 73 10.80 -2.09 5.67
C ILE A 73 9.69 -3.05 6.09
N GLY A 74 8.43 -2.73 5.77
CA GLY A 74 7.27 -3.58 6.08
C GLY A 74 7.38 -4.96 5.44
N ALA A 75 7.73 -5.02 4.16
CA ALA A 75 7.95 -6.27 3.44
C ALA A 75 9.11 -7.08 4.05
N GLY A 76 10.21 -6.43 4.42
CA GLY A 76 11.34 -7.06 5.08
C GLY A 76 10.98 -7.68 6.43
N LEU A 77 10.24 -6.95 7.28
CA LEU A 77 9.78 -7.44 8.59
C LEU A 77 8.85 -8.65 8.43
N ILE A 78 7.85 -8.55 7.55
CA ILE A 78 6.91 -9.64 7.27
C ILE A 78 7.65 -10.87 6.76
N GLY A 79 8.58 -10.68 5.81
CA GLY A 79 9.43 -11.75 5.29
C GLY A 79 10.27 -12.43 6.36
N TYR A 80 10.89 -11.66 7.26
CA TYR A 80 11.69 -12.18 8.37
C TYR A 80 10.84 -13.03 9.33
N ILE A 81 9.65 -12.54 9.72
CA ILE A 81 8.73 -13.27 10.62
C ILE A 81 8.31 -14.61 9.99
N PHE A 82 7.85 -14.60 8.74
CA PHE A 82 7.43 -15.82 8.06
C PHE A 82 8.61 -16.80 7.85
N GLY A 83 9.79 -16.28 7.55
CA GLY A 83 11.03 -17.06 7.47
C GLY A 83 11.33 -17.79 8.78
N GLY A 84 11.34 -17.05 9.89
CA GLY A 84 11.56 -17.61 11.23
C GLY A 84 10.50 -18.64 11.63
N MET A 85 9.22 -18.40 11.31
CA MET A 85 8.15 -19.37 11.56
C MET A 85 8.32 -20.66 10.76
N LYS A 86 8.76 -20.57 9.50
CA LYS A 86 9.03 -21.74 8.65
C LYS A 86 10.18 -22.57 9.21
N GLU A 87 11.24 -21.93 9.68
CA GLU A 87 12.40 -22.60 10.25
C GLU A 87 12.08 -23.29 11.59
N LYS A 88 11.35 -22.61 12.49
CA LYS A 88 10.88 -23.20 13.75
C LYS A 88 10.02 -24.45 13.50
N LYS A 89 9.12 -24.42 12.51
CA LYS A 89 8.33 -25.60 12.11
C LYS A 89 9.19 -26.73 11.56
N LYS A 90 10.22 -26.41 10.75
CA LYS A 90 11.16 -27.42 10.23
C LYS A 90 11.92 -28.10 11.36
N ILE A 91 12.44 -27.33 12.32
CA ILE A 91 13.18 -27.87 13.48
C ILE A 91 12.26 -28.74 14.36
N ALA A 92 11.03 -28.29 14.65
CA ALA A 92 10.07 -29.04 15.44
C ALA A 92 9.62 -30.35 14.76
N SER A 93 9.55 -30.37 13.43
CA SER A 93 9.20 -31.56 12.64
C SER A 93 10.35 -32.57 12.51
N ASN A 94 11.60 -32.15 12.73
CA ASN A 94 12.80 -32.99 12.62
C ASN A 94 13.27 -33.58 13.97
N ARG A 95 12.50 -33.36 15.03
CA ARG A 95 12.65 -33.98 16.36
C ARG A 95 11.59 -35.07 16.51
#